data_AF-A0A8S4QLH1-F1
#
_entry.id   AF-A0A8S4QLH1-F1
#
_cell.length_a   1.000
_cell.length_b   1.000
_cell.length_c   1.000
_cell.angle_alpha   90.00
_cell.angle_beta   90.00
_cell.angle_gamma   90.00
#
_symmetry.space_group_name_H-M   'P 1'
#
loop_
_entity.id
_entity.type
_entity.pdbx_description
1 polymer ?
#
loop_
_entity_poly.entity_id
_entity_poly.type
_entity_poly.pdbx_seq_one_letter_code
_entity_poly.pdbx_strand_id
1 'polypeptide(L)'
;MALWARAQQLPQESLQKVRAIYGEHFPIEVRHCLATWIENRIWTQEPEEQQRFFVEELVQEIQTHAELMLSPELFVTKMKLIEASKLFRMQYSHAPHELYTYMRRCLALEMDVIQNAMGTPYIAQPQTERKYSE
;
A
#
# COMPACT_ATOMS: atom_id res chain seq x y z
N MET A 1 -8.74 11.35 1.84
CA MET A 1 -9.08 10.10 1.13
C MET A 1 -7.80 9.47 0.62
N ALA A 2 -7.67 8.14 0.72
CA ALA A 2 -6.52 7.42 0.19
C ALA A 2 -6.38 7.65 -1.33
N LEU A 3 -5.15 7.70 -1.84
CA LEU A 3 -4.82 7.73 -3.27
C LEU A 3 -5.53 6.58 -4.01
N TRP A 4 -5.62 5.42 -3.37
CA TRP A 4 -6.31 4.25 -3.90
C TRP A 4 -7.79 4.48 -4.24
N ALA A 5 -8.50 5.26 -3.41
CA ALA A 5 -9.90 5.56 -3.66
C ALA A 5 -10.08 6.40 -4.94
N ARG A 6 -9.08 7.24 -5.29
CA ARG A 6 -9.07 7.96 -6.57
C ARG A 6 -8.74 7.02 -7.73
N ALA A 7 -7.81 6.08 -7.54
CA ALA A 7 -7.48 5.08 -8.55
C ALA A 7 -8.71 4.28 -9.00
N GLN A 8 -9.59 3.92 -8.07
CA GLN A 8 -10.82 3.17 -8.34
C GLN A 8 -11.86 3.94 -9.17
N GLN A 9 -11.74 5.26 -9.26
CA GLN A 9 -12.66 6.12 -10.03
C GLN A 9 -12.16 6.39 -11.46
N LEU A 10 -10.98 5.88 -11.81
CA LEU A 10 -10.38 6.13 -13.12
C LEU A 10 -11.16 5.45 -14.25
N PRO A 11 -11.14 6.04 -15.47
CA PRO A 11 -11.58 5.35 -16.67
C PRO A 11 -10.84 4.03 -16.86
N GLN A 12 -11.49 3.04 -17.48
CA GLN A 12 -10.98 1.67 -17.61
C GLN A 12 -9.56 1.60 -18.18
N GLU A 13 -9.22 2.40 -19.19
CA GLU A 13 -7.89 2.45 -19.81
C GLU A 13 -6.81 2.92 -18.82
N SER A 14 -7.13 3.89 -17.96
CA SER A 14 -6.19 4.39 -16.94
C SER A 14 -6.10 3.42 -15.76
N LEU A 15 -7.20 2.77 -15.40
CA LEU A 15 -7.19 1.72 -14.38
C LEU A 15 -6.34 0.52 -14.80
N GLN A 16 -6.29 0.16 -16.09
CA GLN A 16 -5.38 -0.87 -16.61
C GLN A 16 -3.91 -0.50 -16.38
N LYS A 17 -3.55 0.78 -16.58
CA LYS A 17 -2.20 1.28 -16.29
C LYS A 17 -1.87 1.16 -14.81
N VAL A 18 -2.81 1.52 -13.92
CA VAL A 18 -2.63 1.32 -12.47
C VAL A 18 -2.42 -0.17 -12.14
N ARG A 19 -3.22 -1.07 -12.71
CA ARG A 19 -3.09 -2.51 -12.47
C ARG A 19 -1.72 -3.06 -12.90
N ALA A 20 -1.15 -2.54 -13.98
CA ALA A 20 0.15 -2.97 -14.49
C ALA A 20 1.33 -2.60 -13.58
N ILE A 21 1.14 -1.69 -12.62
CA ILE A 21 2.16 -1.31 -11.62
C ILE A 21 2.37 -2.43 -10.59
N TYR A 22 1.31 -3.20 -10.31
CA TYR A 22 1.30 -4.20 -9.25
C TYR A 22 1.58 -5.59 -9.83
N GLY A 23 2.61 -6.24 -9.28
CA GLY A 23 3.09 -7.54 -9.74
C GLY A 23 3.45 -8.45 -8.57
N GLU A 24 4.25 -9.48 -8.82
CA GLU A 24 4.61 -10.49 -7.81
C GLU A 24 5.24 -9.88 -6.55
N HIS A 25 6.13 -8.89 -6.72
CA HIS A 25 6.83 -8.23 -5.62
C HIS A 25 5.99 -7.22 -4.83
N PHE A 26 4.81 -6.83 -5.34
CA PHE A 26 3.86 -6.01 -4.59
C PHE A 26 2.45 -6.30 -5.10
N PRO A 27 1.78 -7.33 -4.53
CA PRO A 27 0.46 -7.76 -4.99
C PRO A 27 -0.60 -6.66 -4.81
N ILE A 28 -1.50 -6.56 -5.78
CA ILE A 28 -2.58 -5.55 -5.78
C ILE A 28 -3.54 -5.73 -4.61
N GLU A 29 -3.69 -6.96 -4.09
CA GLU A 29 -4.48 -7.25 -2.89
C GLU A 29 -3.91 -6.56 -1.65
N VAL A 30 -2.58 -6.58 -1.47
CA VAL A 30 -1.92 -5.87 -0.37
C VAL A 30 -2.12 -4.36 -0.54
N ARG A 31 -1.90 -3.84 -1.74
CA ARG A 31 -2.15 -2.42 -2.07
C ARG A 31 -3.57 -2.00 -1.72
N HIS A 32 -4.55 -2.84 -2.04
CA HIS A 32 -5.97 -2.58 -1.83
C HIS A 32 -6.35 -2.62 -0.34
N CYS A 33 -6.01 -3.71 0.35
CA CYS A 33 -6.44 -3.93 1.74
C CYS A 33 -5.76 -2.98 2.72
N LEU A 34 -4.50 -2.62 2.47
CA LEU A 34 -3.70 -1.77 3.35
C LEU A 34 -3.46 -0.38 2.79
N ALA A 35 -4.34 0.11 1.89
CA ALA A 35 -4.12 1.34 1.16
C ALA A 35 -3.73 2.53 2.06
N THR A 36 -4.52 2.77 3.12
CA THR A 36 -4.29 3.87 4.05
C THR A 36 -2.97 3.70 4.81
N TRP A 37 -2.68 2.50 5.31
CA TRP A 37 -1.45 2.24 6.06
C TRP A 37 -0.22 2.45 5.19
N ILE A 38 -0.22 1.88 3.99
CA ILE A 38 0.91 1.97 3.05
C ILE A 38 1.16 3.43 2.66
N GLU A 39 0.12 4.17 2.30
CA GLU A 39 0.25 5.58 1.93
C GLU A 39 0.79 6.42 3.08
N ASN A 40 0.30 6.22 4.31
CA ASN A 40 0.81 6.91 5.50
C ASN A 40 2.29 6.60 5.72
N ARG A 41 2.68 5.32 5.68
CA ARG A 41 4.07 4.91 5.92
C ARG A 41 5.04 5.39 4.85
N ILE A 42 4.63 5.36 3.58
CA ILE A 42 5.52 5.73 2.46
C ILE A 42 5.66 7.25 2.31
N TRP A 43 4.60 8.01 2.58
CA TRP A 43 4.62 9.47 2.44
C TRP A 43 5.14 10.20 3.66
N THR A 44 5.14 9.55 4.83
CA THR A 44 5.85 10.07 5.99
C THR A 44 7.36 9.99 5.72
N GLN A 45 8.05 11.12 5.81
CA GLN A 45 9.51 11.16 5.71
C GLN A 45 10.10 10.62 7.01
N GLU A 46 10.32 9.31 7.07
CA GLU A 46 10.98 8.65 8.19
C GLU A 46 12.50 8.54 7.94
N PRO A 47 13.35 8.75 8.97
CA PRO A 47 14.78 8.47 8.90
C PRO A 47 15.05 7.03 8.43
N GLU A 48 16.18 6.82 7.75
CA GLU A 48 16.59 5.50 7.22
C GLU A 48 16.62 4.41 8.32
N GLU A 49 17.01 4.78 9.54
CA GLU A 49 17.01 3.87 10.69
C GLU A 49 15.62 3.33 11.06
N GLN A 50 14.55 4.07 10.76
CA GLN A 50 13.17 3.62 10.98
C GLN A 50 12.69 2.75 9.81
N GLN A 51 13.16 3.03 8.59
CA GLN A 51 12.82 2.23 7.39
C GLN A 51 13.26 0.77 7.50
N ARG A 52 14.25 0.45 8.35
CA ARG A 52 14.66 -0.95 8.60
C ARG A 52 13.55 -1.82 9.20
N PHE A 53 12.57 -1.22 9.88
CA PHE A 53 11.44 -1.92 10.48
C PHE A 53 10.26 -2.12 9.50
N PHE A 54 10.30 -1.44 8.35
CA PHE A 54 9.19 -1.39 7.41
C PHE A 54 8.65 -2.77 7.00
N VAL A 55 9.54 -3.72 6.70
CA VAL A 55 9.13 -5.07 6.28
C VAL A 55 8.39 -5.78 7.41
N GLU A 56 8.90 -5.72 8.63
CA GLU A 56 8.29 -6.42 9.77
C GLU A 56 6.95 -5.79 10.13
N GLU A 57 6.87 -4.47 10.12
CA GLU A 57 5.62 -3.74 10.39
C GLU A 57 4.57 -3.99 9.29
N LEU A 58 4.98 -4.01 8.01
CA LEU A 58 4.09 -4.36 6.90
C LEU A 58 3.58 -5.80 7.04
N VAL A 59 4.46 -6.75 7.37
CA VAL A 59 4.08 -8.16 7.57
C VAL A 59 3.09 -8.29 8.72
N GLN A 60 3.35 -7.61 9.84
CA GLN A 60 2.45 -7.60 10.99
C GLN A 60 1.08 -7.01 10.61
N GLU A 61 1.05 -5.86 9.93
CA GLU A 61 -0.19 -5.22 9.50
C GLU A 61 -1.00 -6.12 8.56
N ILE A 62 -0.35 -6.80 7.60
CA ILE A 62 -1.00 -7.76 6.71
C ILE A 62 -1.63 -8.90 7.50
N GLN A 63 -0.91 -9.46 8.47
CA GLN A 63 -1.39 -10.59 9.28
C GLN A 63 -2.59 -10.18 10.13
N THR A 64 -2.49 -9.06 10.85
CA THR A 64 -3.59 -8.52 11.66
C THR A 64 -4.81 -8.23 10.80
N HIS A 65 -4.64 -7.59 9.63
CA HIS A 65 -5.76 -7.31 8.74
C HIS A 65 -6.40 -8.60 8.19
N ALA A 66 -5.60 -9.60 7.83
CA ALA A 66 -6.08 -10.90 7.34
C ALA A 66 -6.81 -11.70 8.45
N GLU A 67 -6.39 -11.60 9.70
CA GLU A 67 -7.08 -12.22 10.84
C GLU A 67 -8.48 -11.64 11.04
N LEU A 68 -8.62 -10.33 10.89
CA LEU A 68 -9.90 -9.61 10.98
C LEU A 68 -10.84 -9.87 9.80
N MET A 69 -10.37 -10.47 8.70
CA MET A 69 -11.24 -10.93 7.61
C MET A 69 -12.01 -12.18 8.01
N LEU A 70 -13.20 -11.96 8.57
CA LEU A 70 -14.10 -13.03 9.05
C LEU A 70 -15.13 -13.48 7.99
N SER A 71 -15.37 -12.67 6.96
CA SER A 71 -16.34 -13.01 5.90
C SER A 71 -15.82 -14.17 5.03
N PRO A 72 -16.63 -15.23 4.78
CA PRO A 72 -16.25 -16.32 3.88
C PRO A 72 -15.94 -15.86 2.45
N GLU A 73 -16.58 -14.78 1.98
CA GLU A 73 -16.35 -14.20 0.64
C GLU A 73 -14.93 -13.64 0.50
N LEU A 74 -14.28 -13.29 1.61
CA LEU A 74 -12.92 -12.77 1.65
C LEU A 74 -11.87 -13.87 1.80
N PHE A 75 -12.25 -15.15 1.81
CA PHE A 75 -11.33 -16.27 2.05
C PHE A 75 -10.13 -16.26 1.09
N VAL A 76 -10.36 -16.05 -0.21
CA VAL A 76 -9.29 -15.99 -1.21
C VAL A 76 -8.38 -14.78 -0.97
N THR A 77 -8.95 -13.62 -0.65
CA THR A 77 -8.19 -12.41 -0.33
C THR A 77 -7.31 -12.63 0.91
N LYS A 78 -7.88 -13.23 1.96
CA LYS A 78 -7.15 -13.62 3.17
C LYS A 78 -5.98 -14.55 2.86
N MET A 79 -6.19 -15.58 2.05
CA MET A 79 -5.11 -16.48 1.62
C MET A 79 -3.98 -15.72 0.92
N LYS A 80 -4.32 -14.87 -0.06
CA LYS A 80 -3.35 -14.06 -0.80
C LYS A 80 -2.57 -13.09 0.08
N LEU A 81 -3.22 -12.48 1.07
CA LEU A 81 -2.55 -11.62 2.06
C LEU A 81 -1.54 -12.43 2.89
N ILE A 82 -1.93 -13.59 3.39
CA ILE A 82 -1.03 -14.47 4.16
C ILE A 82 0.17 -14.90 3.30
N GLU A 83 -0.04 -15.27 2.04
CA GLU A 83 1.03 -15.59 1.10
C GLU A 83 1.97 -14.40 0.87
N ALA A 84 1.42 -13.20 0.62
CA ALA A 84 2.20 -11.99 0.43
C ALA A 84 3.05 -11.65 1.68
N SER A 85 2.51 -11.82 2.89
CA SER A 85 3.28 -11.61 4.13
C SER A 85 4.50 -12.54 4.23
N LYS A 86 4.35 -13.80 3.83
CA LYS A 86 5.45 -14.78 3.81
C LYS A 86 6.48 -14.40 2.74
N LEU A 87 6.02 -14.01 1.55
CA LEU A 87 6.88 -13.53 0.47
C LEU A 87 7.72 -12.34 0.94
N PHE A 88 7.10 -11.32 1.55
CA PHE A 88 7.83 -10.13 1.99
C PHE A 88 8.86 -10.43 3.05
N ARG A 89 8.51 -11.24 4.05
CA ARG A 89 9.45 -11.64 5.09
C ARG A 89 10.61 -12.45 4.49
N MET A 90 10.34 -13.40 3.61
CA MET A 90 11.36 -14.25 2.99
C MET A 90 12.30 -13.44 2.08
N GLN A 91 11.75 -12.56 1.25
CA GLN A 91 12.51 -11.88 0.21
C GLN A 91 13.22 -10.61 0.72
N TYR A 92 12.65 -9.88 1.68
CA TYR A 92 13.11 -8.53 2.03
C TYR A 92 13.53 -8.36 3.49
N SER A 93 13.47 -9.39 4.34
CA SER A 93 13.89 -9.27 5.76
C SER A 93 15.32 -8.80 5.95
N HIS A 94 16.22 -9.13 5.02
CA HIS A 94 17.62 -8.69 5.04
C HIS A 94 17.87 -7.39 4.26
N ALA A 95 16.89 -6.91 3.50
CA ALA A 95 16.98 -5.72 2.66
C ALA A 95 15.68 -4.89 2.67
N PRO A 96 15.24 -4.40 3.86
CA PRO A 96 13.93 -3.74 3.99
C PRO A 96 13.79 -2.45 3.18
N HIS A 97 14.91 -1.76 2.96
CA HIS A 97 14.97 -0.54 2.15
C HIS A 97 14.63 -0.78 0.67
N GLU A 98 14.92 -1.97 0.13
CA GLU A 98 14.59 -2.32 -1.26
C GLU A 98 13.08 -2.37 -1.45
N LEU A 99 12.35 -3.04 -0.54
CA LEU A 99 10.89 -3.10 -0.59
C LEU A 99 10.27 -1.72 -0.38
N TYR A 100 10.77 -0.96 0.61
CA TYR A 100 10.28 0.40 0.87
C TYR A 100 10.41 1.29 -0.37
N THR A 101 11.59 1.29 -1.00
CA THR A 101 11.87 2.08 -2.20
C THR A 101 11.03 1.61 -3.39
N TYR A 102 10.88 0.29 -3.56
CA TYR A 102 10.06 -0.31 -4.61
C TYR A 102 8.59 0.12 -4.48
N MET A 103 7.99 -0.04 -3.30
CA MET A 103 6.60 0.36 -3.05
C MET A 103 6.43 1.87 -3.21
N ARG A 104 7.39 2.68 -2.76
CA ARG A 104 7.38 4.13 -2.95
C ARG A 104 7.33 4.51 -4.44
N ARG A 105 8.12 3.83 -5.27
CA ARG A 105 8.08 4.01 -6.72
C ARG A 105 6.75 3.60 -7.32
N CYS A 106 6.18 2.47 -6.90
CA CYS A 106 4.85 2.03 -7.35
C CYS A 106 3.78 3.09 -7.07
N LEU A 107 3.75 3.63 -5.85
CA LEU A 107 2.78 4.67 -5.48
C LEU A 107 3.01 5.99 -6.23
N ALA A 108 4.27 6.36 -6.52
CA ALA A 108 4.57 7.52 -7.34
C ALA A 108 4.09 7.37 -8.80
N LEU A 109 4.25 6.17 -9.38
CA LEU A 109 3.72 5.85 -10.71
C LEU A 109 2.19 5.85 -10.72
N GLU A 110 1.56 5.32 -9.68
CA GLU A 110 0.10 5.35 -9.54
C GLU A 110 -0.40 6.80 -9.49
N MET A 111 0.27 7.65 -8.73
CA MET A 111 -0.07 9.06 -8.63
C MET A 111 0.05 9.77 -9.98
N ASP A 112 1.11 9.50 -10.76
CA ASP A 112 1.26 10.05 -12.11
C ASP A 112 0.10 9.63 -13.04
N VAL A 113 -0.27 8.34 -13.04
CA VAL A 113 -1.41 7.85 -13.82
C VAL A 113 -2.71 8.55 -13.43
N ILE A 114 -2.96 8.74 -12.13
CA ILE A 114 -4.15 9.43 -11.62
C ILE A 114 -4.16 10.90 -12.06
N GLN A 115 -3.02 11.59 -11.91
CA GLN A 115 -2.90 13.01 -12.28
C GLN A 115 -3.12 13.21 -13.78
N ASN A 116 -2.53 12.35 -14.61
CA ASN A 116 -2.70 12.39 -16.07
C ASN A 116 -4.14 12.12 -16.52
N ALA A 117 -4.88 11.27 -15.79
CA ALA A 117 -6.26 10.94 -16.12
C ALA A 117 -7.29 11.94 -15.58
N MET A 118 -7.02 12.57 -14.43
CA MET A 118 -7.99 13.41 -13.71
C MET A 118 -7.65 14.91 -13.72
N GLY A 119 -6.50 15.31 -14.27
CA GLY A 119 -6.09 16.71 -14.41
C GLY A 119 -5.88 17.46 -13.10
N THR A 120 -5.85 16.77 -11.95
CA THR A 120 -5.75 17.38 -10.62
C THR A 120 -4.52 16.87 -9.87
N PRO A 121 -3.65 17.76 -9.35
CA PRO A 121 -2.50 17.34 -8.55
C PRO A 121 -2.96 16.69 -7.25
N TYR A 122 -2.44 15.51 -6.94
CA TYR A 122 -2.64 14.87 -5.64
C TYR A 122 -1.60 15.42 -4.65
N ILE A 123 -2.07 16.01 -3.57
CA ILE A 123 -1.24 16.38 -2.42
C ILE A 123 -1.52 15.33 -1.34
N ALA A 124 -0.52 14.52 -1.00
CA ALA A 124 -0.60 13.59 0.13
C ALA A 124 -0.83 14.42 1.40
N GLN A 125 -2.04 14.36 1.96
CA GLN A 125 -2.35 15.05 3.20
C GLN A 125 -1.85 14.17 4.36
N PRO A 126 -0.95 14.66 5.22
CA PRO A 126 -0.67 13.98 6.49
C PRO A 126 -1.99 13.92 7.26
N GLN A 127 -2.36 12.73 7.74
CA GLN A 127 -3.48 12.62 8.68
C GLN A 127 -3.07 13.34 9.96
N THR A 128 -3.48 14.61 10.11
CA THR A 128 -3.45 15.30 11.40
C THR A 128 -4.22 14.45 12.39
N GLU A 129 -3.50 13.93 13.39
CA GLU A 129 -4.07 13.31 14.58
C GLU A 129 -5.26 14.15 15.05
N ARG A 130 -6.44 13.52 15.11
CA ARG A 130 -7.58 14.12 15.82
C ARG A 130 -7.15 14.25 17.27
N LYS A 131 -6.72 15.45 17.65
CA LYS A 131 -6.57 15.84 19.05
C LYS A 131 -7.90 15.53 19.73
N TYR A 132 -7.86 14.62 20.70
CA TYR A 132 -8.92 14.44 21.67
C TYR A 132 -9.32 15.83 22.19
N SER A 133 -10.57 16.22 21.94
CA SER A 133 -11.17 17.37 22.59
C SER A 133 -11.78 16.87 23.89
N GLU A 134 -11.25 17.44 24.97
CA GLU A 134 -11.83 17.69 26.31
C GLU A 134 -12.57 16.56 27.04
#